data_AF-A0ABC9XD68-F1
#
_entry.id   AF-A0ABC9XD68-F1
#
_cell.length_a   1.000
_cell.length_b   1.000
_cell.length_c   1.000
_cell.angle_alpha   90.00
_cell.angle_beta   90.00
_cell.angle_gamma   90.00
#
_symmetry.space_group_name_H-M   'P 1'
#
loop_
_entity.id
_entity.type
_entity.pdbx_description
1 polymer ?
#
loop_
_entity_poly.entity_id
_entity_poly.type
_entity_poly.pdbx_seq_one_letter_code
_entity_poly.pdbx_strand_id
1 'polypeptide(L)'
;MVTLRVVVNSLMSKWRSVASDIPQGSVLGLALFNIFVGDMDSGIKCTLSKFADDIKLCGVVNTLEGRDAIQRDFDRLERWARANCMKFNKAKCKVLHVGRGSPKHNYRLGRERIESSPEKKDFGLSSST
;
A
#
# COMPACT_ATOMS: atom_id res chain seq x y z
N MET A 1 -1.87 -16.71 17.05
CA MET A 1 -0.53 -16.91 17.61
C MET A 1 0.11 -18.09 16.89
N VAL A 2 1.17 -17.86 16.12
CA VAL A 2 1.88 -18.91 15.37
C VAL A 2 3.19 -19.20 16.11
N THR A 3 3.51 -20.47 16.30
CA THR A 3 4.79 -20.89 16.88
C THR A 3 5.73 -21.36 15.78
N LEU A 4 6.96 -20.85 15.79
CA LEU A 4 7.98 -21.19 14.80
C LEU A 4 9.22 -21.78 15.46
N ARG A 5 9.90 -22.64 14.71
CA ARG A 5 11.24 -23.14 15.00
C ARG A 5 12.02 -23.25 13.70
N VAL A 6 13.31 -23.01 13.76
CA VAL A 6 14.23 -23.13 12.63
C VAL A 6 14.88 -24.51 12.66
N VAL A 7 15.03 -25.14 11.49
CA VAL A 7 15.69 -26.44 11.34
C VAL A 7 16.83 -26.29 10.34
N VAL A 8 18.06 -26.57 10.77
CA VAL A 8 19.26 -26.57 9.91
C VAL A 8 20.06 -27.83 10.22
N ASN A 9 20.40 -28.62 9.19
CA ASN A 9 21.20 -29.84 9.34
C ASN A 9 20.71 -30.75 10.49
N SER A 10 19.39 -30.98 10.57
CA SER A 10 18.71 -31.78 11.62
C SER A 10 18.78 -31.21 13.05
N LEU A 11 19.36 -30.03 13.25
CA LEU A 11 19.31 -29.30 14.52
C LEU A 11 18.09 -28.38 14.53
N MET A 12 17.33 -28.43 15.63
CA MET A 12 16.10 -27.65 15.80
C MET A 12 16.28 -26.57 16.86
N SER A 13 15.86 -25.34 16.55
CA SER A 13 15.76 -24.28 17.56
C SER A 13 14.61 -24.55 18.54
N LYS A 14 14.64 -23.86 19.69
CA LYS A 14 13.46 -23.78 20.57
C LYS A 14 12.28 -23.16 19.83
N TRP A 15 11.07 -23.58 20.18
CA TRP A 15 9.83 -22.96 19.73
C TRP A 15 9.77 -21.50 20.22
N ARG A 16 9.44 -20.58 19.32
CA ARG A 16 9.17 -19.18 19.65
C ARG A 16 7.77 -18.81 19.21
N SER A 17 7.02 -18.18 20.10
CA SER A 17 5.74 -17.56 19.77
C SER A 17 6.01 -16.30 18.96
N VAL A 18 5.43 -16.21 17.78
CA VAL A 18 5.47 -15.02 16.93
C VAL A 18 4.10 -14.36 17.00
N ALA A 19 4.09 -13.14 17.54
CA ALA A 19 2.87 -12.41 17.86
C ALA A 19 2.28 -11.66 16.65
N SER A 20 3.07 -11.30 15.64
CA SER A 20 2.60 -10.40 14.57
C SER A 20 2.95 -10.84 13.15
N ASP A 21 3.89 -11.75 12.95
CA ASP A 21 4.45 -11.97 11.62
C ASP A 21 4.20 -13.39 11.10
N ILE A 22 3.73 -13.44 9.87
CA ILE A 22 3.64 -14.66 9.08
C ILE A 22 5.07 -15.11 8.72
N PRO A 23 5.41 -16.41 8.82
CA PRO A 23 6.74 -16.90 8.46
C PRO A 23 6.99 -16.62 6.98
N GLN A 24 8.05 -15.86 6.68
CA GLN A 24 8.48 -15.58 5.31
C GLN A 24 8.75 -16.93 4.60
N GLY A 25 8.08 -17.18 3.47
CA GLY A 25 8.16 -18.45 2.73
C GLY A 25 6.97 -19.40 2.92
N SER A 26 5.97 -19.04 3.73
CA SER A 26 4.71 -19.80 3.83
C SER A 26 3.76 -19.46 2.68
N VAL A 27 3.35 -20.46 1.89
CA VAL A 27 2.29 -20.34 0.86
C VAL A 27 0.96 -19.90 1.51
N LEU A 28 0.68 -20.41 2.70
CA LEU A 28 -0.49 -20.02 3.50
C LEU A 28 -0.43 -18.56 3.93
N GLY A 29 0.79 -18.04 4.12
CA GLY A 29 1.03 -16.65 4.46
C GLY A 29 0.53 -15.66 3.42
N LEU A 30 0.76 -15.96 2.14
CA LEU A 30 0.29 -15.14 1.03
C LEU A 30 -1.24 -15.18 0.91
N ALA A 31 -1.85 -16.36 1.08
CA ALA A 31 -3.31 -16.50 1.07
C ALA A 31 -3.97 -15.72 2.21
N LEU A 32 -3.42 -15.80 3.43
CA LEU A 32 -3.91 -15.05 4.59
C LEU A 32 -3.69 -13.54 4.42
N PHE A 33 -2.58 -13.11 3.84
CA PHE A 33 -2.35 -11.71 3.53
C PHE A 33 -3.38 -11.17 2.53
N ASN A 34 -3.68 -11.93 1.46
CA ASN A 34 -4.70 -11.56 0.48
C ASN A 34 -6.10 -11.44 1.10
N ILE A 35 -6.45 -12.32 2.03
CA ILE A 35 -7.71 -12.22 2.79
C ILE A 35 -7.69 -11.00 3.72
N PHE A 36 -6.58 -10.76 4.41
CA PHE A 36 -6.41 -9.64 5.34
C PHE A 36 -6.56 -8.28 4.65
N VAL A 37 -6.01 -8.10 3.44
CA VAL A 37 -6.14 -6.86 2.66
C VAL A 37 -7.43 -6.82 1.82
N GLY A 38 -8.30 -7.83 1.96
CA GLY A 38 -9.48 -8.02 1.13
C GLY A 38 -10.59 -6.98 1.35
N ASP A 39 -10.63 -6.32 2.51
CA ASP A 39 -11.58 -5.25 2.82
C ASP A 39 -11.02 -3.84 2.61
N MET A 40 -9.73 -3.72 2.25
CA MET A 40 -9.02 -2.45 2.08
C MET A 40 -9.64 -1.52 1.03
N ASP A 41 -10.27 -2.09 -0.01
CA ASP A 41 -10.95 -1.37 -1.08
C ASP A 41 -12.40 -1.00 -0.75
N SER A 42 -12.88 -1.37 0.43
CA SER A 42 -14.25 -1.08 0.87
C SER A 42 -14.51 0.44 0.85
N GLY A 43 -15.44 0.84 -0.02
CA GLY A 43 -15.82 2.23 -0.20
C GLY A 43 -14.85 3.07 -1.02
N ILE A 44 -13.77 2.53 -1.58
CA ILE A 44 -12.89 3.28 -2.49
C ILE A 44 -13.63 3.51 -3.81
N LYS A 45 -13.67 4.77 -4.28
CA LYS A 45 -14.34 5.16 -5.53
C LYS A 45 -13.38 5.20 -6.72
N CYS A 46 -12.13 5.56 -6.47
CA CYS A 46 -11.06 5.60 -7.45
C CYS A 46 -10.57 4.19 -7.78
N THR A 47 -9.80 4.04 -8.85
CA THR A 47 -9.18 2.76 -9.19
C THR A 47 -8.07 2.46 -8.19
N LEU A 48 -8.17 1.32 -7.52
CA LEU A 48 -7.17 0.83 -6.57
C LEU A 48 -6.54 -0.45 -7.09
N SER A 49 -5.22 -0.49 -7.19
CA SER A 49 -4.43 -1.68 -7.51
C SER A 49 -3.54 -2.03 -6.33
N LYS A 50 -3.50 -3.32 -5.97
CA LYS A 50 -2.72 -3.86 -4.84
C LYS A 50 -1.73 -4.89 -5.37
N PHE A 51 -0.45 -4.77 -5.04
CA PHE A 51 0.56 -5.74 -5.41
C PHE A 51 1.63 -5.84 -4.30
N ALA A 52 1.71 -7.00 -3.64
CA ALA A 52 2.56 -7.20 -2.46
C ALA A 52 2.37 -6.05 -1.43
N ASP A 53 3.43 -5.31 -1.10
CA ASP A 53 3.40 -4.15 -0.22
C ASP A 53 3.08 -2.81 -0.93
N ASP A 54 2.99 -2.81 -2.27
CA ASP A 54 2.70 -1.63 -3.06
C ASP A 54 1.20 -1.45 -3.37
N ILE A 55 0.74 -0.21 -3.24
CA ILE A 55 -0.64 0.19 -3.52
C ILE A 55 -0.62 1.38 -4.49
N LYS A 56 -1.44 1.32 -5.54
CA LYS A 56 -1.65 2.42 -6.50
C LYS A 56 -3.09 2.86 -6.47
N LEU A 57 -3.31 4.14 -6.20
CA LEU A 57 -4.62 4.79 -6.27
C LEU A 57 -4.63 5.78 -7.44
N CYS A 58 -5.54 5.59 -8.39
CA CYS A 58 -5.62 6.40 -9.60
C CYS A 58 -7.06 6.82 -9.90
N GLY A 59 -7.22 8.02 -10.46
CA GLY A 59 -8.54 8.58 -10.78
C GLY A 59 -8.42 9.76 -11.75
N VAL A 60 -9.54 10.12 -12.36
CA VAL A 60 -9.61 11.27 -13.29
C VAL A 60 -9.62 12.57 -12.47
N VAL A 61 -8.68 13.48 -12.75
CA VAL A 61 -8.46 14.72 -11.96
C VAL A 61 -8.90 16.01 -12.67
N ASN A 62 -9.62 15.88 -13.80
CA ASN A 62 -10.05 17.02 -14.61
C ASN A 62 -11.09 17.88 -13.88
N THR A 63 -11.85 17.30 -12.97
CA THR A 63 -12.86 17.97 -12.15
C THR A 63 -12.38 18.13 -10.71
N LEU A 64 -12.96 19.09 -9.97
CA LEU A 64 -12.73 19.23 -8.53
C LEU A 64 -13.15 17.97 -7.77
N GLU A 65 -14.32 17.42 -8.12
CA GLU A 65 -14.85 16.20 -7.51
C GLU A 65 -13.90 15.00 -7.65
N GLY A 66 -13.23 14.84 -8.80
CA GLY A 66 -12.27 13.76 -9.02
C GLY A 66 -11.02 13.89 -8.14
N ARG A 67 -10.52 15.12 -7.94
CA ARG A 67 -9.40 15.40 -7.03
C ARG A 67 -9.79 15.12 -5.58
N ASP A 68 -10.97 15.57 -5.19
CA ASP A 68 -11.51 15.34 -3.84
C ASP A 68 -11.83 13.85 -3.61
N ALA A 69 -12.22 13.10 -4.65
CA ALA A 69 -12.38 11.65 -4.57
C ALA A 69 -11.05 10.95 -4.26
N ILE A 70 -9.96 11.30 -4.97
CA ILE A 70 -8.65 10.73 -4.72
C ILE A 70 -8.18 11.02 -3.28
N GLN A 71 -8.30 12.26 -2.80
CA GLN A 71 -7.89 12.57 -1.43
C GLN A 71 -8.74 11.82 -0.40
N ARG A 72 -10.08 11.76 -0.57
CA ARG A 72 -10.96 11.03 0.34
C ARG A 72 -10.66 9.54 0.38
N ASP A 73 -10.38 8.93 -0.76
CA ASP A 73 -10.04 7.51 -0.85
C ASP A 73 -8.67 7.24 -0.23
N PHE A 74 -7.70 8.13 -0.44
CA PHE A 74 -6.41 8.06 0.21
C PHE A 74 -6.51 8.20 1.74
N ASP A 75 -7.38 9.07 2.25
CA ASP A 75 -7.68 9.21 3.68
C ASP A 75 -8.39 7.97 4.26
N ARG A 76 -9.19 7.26 3.45
CA ARG A 76 -9.79 5.97 3.84
C ARG A 76 -8.72 4.90 3.96
N LEU A 77 -7.81 4.80 2.98
CA LEU A 77 -6.68 3.88 3.03
C LEU A 77 -5.77 4.14 4.24
N GLU A 78 -5.47 5.41 4.57
CA GLU A 78 -4.68 5.73 5.76
C GLU A 78 -5.37 5.29 7.05
N ARG A 79 -6.69 5.50 7.16
CA ARG A 79 -7.48 5.04 8.32
C ARG A 79 -7.51 3.52 8.42
N TRP A 80 -7.73 2.83 7.31
CA TRP A 80 -7.70 1.37 7.27
C TRP A 80 -6.33 0.84 7.70
N ALA A 81 -5.23 1.41 7.16
CA ALA A 81 -3.89 1.01 7.52
C ALA A 81 -3.65 1.16 9.03
N ARG A 82 -4.04 2.31 9.60
CA ARG A 82 -3.90 2.58 11.05
C ARG A 82 -4.72 1.60 11.90
N ALA A 83 -5.95 1.30 11.51
CA ALA A 83 -6.81 0.35 12.21
C ALA A 83 -6.22 -1.08 12.19
N ASN A 84 -5.48 -1.40 11.13
CA ASN A 84 -4.82 -2.67 10.91
C ASN A 84 -3.35 -2.69 11.39
N CYS A 85 -2.93 -1.73 12.22
CA CYS A 85 -1.57 -1.59 12.74
C CYS A 85 -0.48 -1.47 11.65
N MET A 86 -0.85 -0.99 10.46
CA MET A 86 0.05 -0.71 9.34
C MET A 86 0.28 0.80 9.18
N LYS A 87 1.35 1.16 8.48
CA LYS A 87 1.69 2.55 8.17
C LYS A 87 2.31 2.67 6.78
N PHE A 88 1.82 3.62 5.99
CA PHE A 88 2.45 3.98 4.73
C PHE A 88 3.86 4.56 4.93
N ASN A 89 4.80 4.12 4.10
CA ASN A 89 6.11 4.75 4.02
C ASN A 89 6.00 6.06 3.23
N LYS A 90 5.82 7.17 3.95
CA LYS A 90 5.61 8.50 3.37
C LYS A 90 6.70 8.91 2.37
N ALA A 91 7.96 8.57 2.64
CA ALA A 91 9.08 8.92 1.77
C ALA A 91 9.03 8.18 0.41
N LYS A 92 8.39 6.99 0.37
CA LYS A 92 8.20 6.20 -0.85
C LYS A 92 6.89 6.53 -1.59
N CYS A 93 5.92 7.14 -0.91
CA CYS A 93 4.69 7.62 -1.53
C CYS A 93 5.00 8.79 -2.49
N LYS A 94 4.54 8.69 -3.73
CA LYS A 94 4.76 9.70 -4.77
C LYS A 94 3.47 9.92 -5.57
N VAL A 95 3.23 11.14 -5.99
CA VAL A 95 2.13 11.48 -6.90
C VAL A 95 2.67 11.59 -8.32
N LEU A 96 2.11 10.80 -9.24
CA LEU A 96 2.39 10.89 -10.67
C LEU A 96 1.20 11.57 -11.36
N HIS A 97 1.45 12.67 -12.07
CA HIS A 97 0.41 13.44 -12.78
C HIS A 97 0.41 13.10 -14.26
N VAL A 98 -0.50 12.22 -14.68
CA VAL A 98 -0.61 11.78 -16.09
C VAL A 98 -1.51 12.72 -16.89
N GLY A 99 -1.07 13.07 -18.10
CA GLY A 99 -1.86 13.82 -19.08
C GLY A 99 -1.48 15.30 -19.24
N ARG A 100 -1.56 15.78 -20.49
CA ARG A 100 -1.26 17.18 -20.85
C ARG A 100 -2.32 18.10 -20.23
N GLY A 101 -1.88 19.13 -19.50
CA GLY A 101 -2.79 20.07 -18.83
C GLY A 101 -3.26 19.63 -17.43
N SER A 102 -2.63 18.62 -16.84
CA SER A 102 -2.92 18.23 -15.46
C SER A 102 -2.76 19.42 -14.51
N PRO A 103 -3.75 19.69 -13.64
CA PRO A 103 -3.74 20.80 -12.69
C PRO A 103 -2.65 20.67 -11.60
N LYS A 104 -1.88 19.57 -11.57
CA LYS A 104 -0.84 19.27 -10.58
C LYS A 104 -1.34 19.47 -9.14
N HIS A 105 -2.52 18.92 -8.86
CA HIS A 105 -3.15 19.03 -7.54
C HIS A 105 -2.30 18.37 -6.44
N ASN A 106 -2.32 18.96 -5.25
CA ASN A 106 -1.48 18.52 -4.14
C ASN A 106 -2.25 17.59 -3.21
N TYR A 107 -1.74 16.37 -3.05
CA TYR A 107 -2.28 15.39 -2.11
C TYR A 107 -1.47 15.33 -0.81
N ARG A 108 -2.11 14.90 0.26
CA ARG A 108 -1.52 14.84 1.60
C ARG A 108 -1.77 13.49 2.24
N LEU A 109 -0.83 13.08 3.11
CA LEU A 109 -0.93 11.94 4.00
C LEU A 109 -0.89 12.45 5.44
N GLY A 110 -2.04 12.49 6.10
CA GLY A 110 -2.24 13.25 7.32
C GLY A 110 -1.93 14.75 7.12
N ARG A 111 -0.94 15.27 7.85
CA ARG A 111 -0.53 16.70 7.76
C ARG A 111 0.53 16.96 6.69
N GLU A 112 1.19 15.92 6.19
CA GLU A 112 2.34 16.02 5.29
C GLU A 112 1.90 15.95 3.83
N ARG A 113 2.52 16.76 2.97
CA ARG A 113 2.27 16.73 1.52
C ARG A 113 3.07 15.60 0.90
N ILE A 114 2.47 14.89 -0.04
CA ILE A 114 3.16 13.87 -0.83
C ILE A 114 3.90 14.56 -1.97
N GLU A 115 5.16 14.20 -2.17
CA GLU A 115 5.95 14.74 -3.26
C GLU A 115 5.43 14.24 -4.61
N SER A 116 5.28 15.16 -5.56
CA SER A 116 5.06 14.80 -6.95
C SER A 116 6.37 14.41 -7.62
N SER A 117 6.31 13.47 -8.53
CA SER A 117 7.46 13.02 -9.32
C SER A 117 7.02 12.84 -10.78
N PRO A 118 7.83 13.25 -11.78
CA PRO A 118 7.54 13.00 -13.19
C PRO A 118 7.70 11.51 -13.57
N GLU A 119 8.35 10.74 -12.71
CA GLU A 119 8.59 9.31 -12.90
C GLU A 119 8.37 8.55 -11.58
N LYS A 120 7.78 7.35 -11.68
CA LYS A 120 7.69 6.38 -10.59
C LYS A 120 8.27 5.05 -11.08
N LYS A 121 9.25 4.53 -10.35
CA LYS A 121 9.88 3.23 -10.63
C LYS A 121 9.29 2.18 -9.70
N ASP A 122 8.64 1.17 -10.27
CA ASP A 122 8.02 0.05 -9.57
C ASP A 122 8.57 -1.27 -10.15
N PHE A 123 9.15 -2.13 -9.31
CA PHE A 123 9.70 -3.43 -9.72
C PHE A 123 10.70 -3.38 -10.89
N GLY A 124 11.44 -2.27 -11.02
CA GLY A 124 12.40 -2.04 -12.10
C GLY A 124 11.79 -1.39 -13.36
N LEU A 125 10.47 -1.33 -13.47
CA LEU A 125 9.74 -0.64 -14.54
C LEU A 125 9.53 0.83 -14.17
N SER A 126 9.82 1.74 -15.10
CA SER A 126 9.56 3.17 -14.94
C SER A 126 8.24 3.57 -15.58
N SER A 127 7.41 4.28 -14.84
CA SER A 127 6.22 4.98 -15.35
C SER A 127 6.53 6.47 -15.34
N SER A 128 6.59 7.10 -16.51
CA SER A 128 6.81 8.55 -16.67
C SER A 128 5.66 9.21 -17.43
N THR A 129 5.53 10.52 -17.26
CA THR A 129 4.46 11.35 -17.86
C THR A 129 5.01 12.46 -18.72
#